data_AF-A0A2N2LZ53-F1
#
_entry.id   AF-A0A2N2LZ53-F1
#
_cell.length_a   1.000
_cell.length_b   1.000
_cell.length_c   1.000
_cell.angle_alpha   90.00
_cell.angle_beta   90.00
_cell.angle_gamma   90.00
#
_symmetry.space_group_name_H-M   'P 1'
#
loop_
_entity.id
_entity.type
_entity.pdbx_description
1 polymer ?
#
loop_
_entity_poly.entity_id
_entity_poly.type
_entity_poly.pdbx_seq_one_letter_code
_entity_poly.pdbx_strand_id
1 'polypeptide(L)' 'DPTGVGDAYRGGFLRGYSLGFDWETCGKMGAVAAAFCLEEKGTQSHHYSIQKFIDRYILNFGFSDKLNKINVQ' A
#
# COMPACT_ATOMS: atom_id res chain seq x y z
N ASP A 1 -15.99 -2.28 -0.80
CA ASP A 1 -16.78 -1.65 -1.89
C ASP A 1 -15.79 -1.43 -3.04
N PRO A 2 -16.07 -1.77 -4.31
CA PRO A 2 -15.07 -1.59 -5.38
C PRO A 2 -14.81 -0.12 -5.74
N THR A 3 -15.63 0.81 -5.25
CA THR A 3 -15.45 2.25 -5.47
C THR A 3 -14.16 2.73 -4.82
N GLY A 4 -13.30 3.44 -5.56
CA GLY A 4 -12.05 4.01 -5.06
C GLY A 4 -10.82 3.10 -5.12
N VAL A 5 -10.98 1.82 -5.51
CA VAL A 5 -9.86 0.86 -5.59
C VAL A 5 -8.76 1.33 -6.56
N GLY A 6 -9.15 1.94 -7.69
CA GLY A 6 -8.20 2.50 -8.66
C GLY A 6 -7.42 3.70 -8.11
N ASP A 7 -8.05 4.54 -7.30
CA ASP A 7 -7.39 5.70 -6.70
C ASP A 7 -6.51 5.29 -5.53
N ALA A 8 -6.91 4.28 -4.75
CA ALA A 8 -6.06 3.64 -3.76
C ALA A 8 -4.81 3.03 -4.41
N TYR A 9 -4.96 2.32 -5.54
CA TYR A 9 -3.83 1.81 -6.31
C TYR A 9 -2.88 2.94 -6.74
N ARG A 10 -3.42 4.00 -7.35
CA ARG A 10 -2.63 5.15 -7.77
C ARG A 10 -1.93 5.83 -6.61
N GLY A 11 -2.60 5.97 -5.46
CA GLY A 11 -2.02 6.52 -4.25
C GLY A 11 -0.82 5.71 -3.75
N GLY A 12 -0.98 4.38 -3.65
CA GLY A 12 0.11 3.48 -3.27
C GLY A 12 1.28 3.50 -4.26
N PHE A 13 0.97 3.54 -5.56
CA PHE A 13 1.96 3.64 -6.63
C PHE A 13 2.76 4.95 -6.54
N LEU A 14 2.06 6.10 -6.49
CA LEU A 14 2.69 7.42 -6.43
C LEU A 14 3.51 7.61 -5.15
N ARG A 15 3.10 6.97 -4.06
CA ARG A 15 3.89 6.94 -2.83
C ARG A 15 5.19 6.16 -3.00
N GLY A 16 5.17 5.00 -3.65
CA GLY A 16 6.40 4.27 -3.98
C GLY A 16 7.31 5.08 -4.90
N TYR A 17 6.73 5.76 -5.88
CA TYR A 17 7.45 6.58 -6.84
C TYR A 17 8.12 7.79 -6.16
N SER A 18 7.42 8.48 -5.25
CA SER A 18 7.99 9.61 -4.51
C SER A 18 9.12 9.21 -3.54
N LEU A 19 9.15 7.94 -3.10
CA LEU A 19 10.24 7.36 -2.32
C LEU A 19 11.42 6.86 -3.19
N GLY A 20 11.32 6.99 -4.52
CA GLY A 20 12.33 6.58 -5.48
C GLY A 20 12.44 5.07 -5.66
N PHE A 21 11.34 4.32 -5.47
CA PHE A 21 11.31 2.90 -5.74
C PHE A 21 11.18 2.59 -7.23
N ASP A 22 11.52 1.36 -7.62
CA ASP A 22 11.31 0.88 -8.98
C ASP A 22 9.83 0.60 -9.26
N TRP A 23 9.50 0.51 -10.55
CA TRP A 23 8.14 0.30 -11.05
C TRP A 23 7.45 -0.92 -10.43
N GLU A 24 8.19 -2.02 -10.24
CA GLU A 24 7.65 -3.23 -9.64
C GLU A 24 7.24 -3.01 -8.17
N THR A 25 8.09 -2.38 -7.36
CA THR A 25 7.75 -2.06 -5.96
C THR A 25 6.59 -1.07 -5.88
N CYS A 26 6.56 -0.07 -6.76
CA CYS A 26 5.45 0.89 -6.84
C CYS A 26 4.13 0.16 -7.17
N GLY A 27 4.14 -0.77 -8.13
CA GLY A 27 2.97 -1.58 -8.48
C GLY A 27 2.50 -2.46 -7.33
N LYS A 28 3.42 -3.10 -6.61
CA LYS A 28 3.12 -3.91 -5.41
C LYS A 28 2.51 -3.06 -4.29
N MET A 29 3.05 -1.87 -4.05
CA MET A 29 2.47 -0.91 -3.07
C MET A 29 1.06 -0.48 -3.46
N GLY A 30 0.82 -0.20 -4.75
CA GLY A 30 -0.52 0.08 -5.26
C GLY A 30 -1.49 -1.09 -5.03
N ALA A 31 -1.05 -2.33 -5.28
CA ALA A 31 -1.87 -3.53 -5.07
C ALA A 31 -2.28 -3.71 -3.60
N VAL A 32 -1.36 -3.45 -2.65
CA VAL A 32 -1.67 -3.49 -1.21
C VAL A 32 -2.70 -2.42 -0.83
N ALA A 33 -2.52 -1.18 -1.30
CA ALA A 33 -3.45 -0.08 -1.03
C ALA A 33 -4.85 -0.36 -1.59
N ALA A 34 -4.92 -0.89 -2.81
CA ALA A 34 -6.17 -1.34 -3.45
C ALA A 34 -6.88 -2.44 -2.64
N ALA A 35 -6.13 -3.40 -2.11
CA ALA A 35 -6.68 -4.48 -1.28
C ALA A 35 -7.31 -3.94 0.01
N PHE A 36 -6.64 -3.02 0.71
CA PHE A 36 -7.23 -2.35 1.89
C PHE A 36 -8.51 -1.59 1.54
N CYS A 37 -8.51 -0.84 0.44
CA CYS A 37 -9.70 -0.12 -0.03
C CYS A 37 -10.88 -1.05 -0.32
N LEU A 38 -10.63 -2.24 -0.86
CA LEU A 38 -11.68 -3.23 -1.13
C LEU A 38 -12.23 -3.88 0.16
N GLU A 39 -11.35 -4.13 1.14
CA GLU A 39 -11.66 -4.71 2.45
C GLU A 39 -12.49 -3.77 3.33
N GLU A 40 -12.40 -2.45 3.11
CA GLU A 40 -13.27 -1.47 3.78
C GLU A 40 -14.70 -1.50 3.21
N LYS A 41 -15.61 -2.16 3.92
CA LYS A 41 -17.07 -2.02 3.75
C LYS A 41 -17.66 -1.33 4.98
N GLY A 42 -18.00 -0.05 4.87
CA GLY A 42 -18.78 0.69 5.87
C GLY A 42 -18.00 1.77 6.62
N THR A 43 -18.71 2.85 6.93
CA THR A 43 -18.23 4.21 7.27
C THR A 43 -17.55 4.40 8.64
N GLN A 44 -16.96 3.36 9.24
CA GLN A 44 -16.29 3.50 10.54
C GLN A 44 -14.82 3.04 10.47
N SER A 45 -14.02 3.92 9.86
CA SER A 45 -12.62 4.21 10.20
C SER A 45 -11.64 3.04 10.28
N HIS A 46 -11.48 2.26 9.22
CA HIS A 46 -10.35 1.33 9.11
C HIS A 46 -9.07 2.03 8.64
N HIS A 47 -8.56 3.00 9.40
CA HIS A 47 -7.20 3.48 9.17
C HIS A 47 -6.20 2.33 9.44
N TYR A 48 -5.50 1.87 8.40
CA TYR A 48 -4.40 0.92 8.58
C TYR A 48 -3.13 1.68 8.96
N SER A 49 -2.38 1.14 9.91
CA SER A 49 -1.07 1.68 10.26
C SER A 49 -0.06 1.37 9.16
N ILE A 50 1.02 2.15 9.11
CA ILE A 50 2.18 1.86 8.23
C ILE A 50 2.69 0.43 8.46
N GLN A 51 2.73 -0.02 9.71
CA GLN A 51 3.15 -1.39 10.03
C GLN A 51 2.24 -2.44 9.38
N LYS A 52 0.90 -2.29 9.46
CA LYS A 52 -0.04 -3.22 8.80
C LYS A 52 0.14 -3.23 7.28
N PHE A 53 0.46 -2.09 6.69
CA PHE A 53 0.77 -2.01 5.26
C PHE A 53 2.03 -2.80 4.90
N ILE A 54 3.10 -2.61 5.68
CA ILE A 54 4.38 -3.32 5.50
C ILE A 54 4.20 -4.82 5.71
N ASP A 55 3.53 -5.23 6.78
CA ASP A 55 3.26 -6.64 7.06
C ASP A 55 2.50 -7.30 5.92
N ARG A 56 1.48 -6.62 5.39
CA ARG A 56 0.71 -7.10 4.24
C ARG A 56 1.57 -7.19 2.98
N TYR A 57 2.43 -6.20 2.74
CA TYR A 57 3.36 -6.22 1.62
C TYR A 57 4.29 -7.44 1.73
N ILE A 58 4.92 -7.64 2.89
CA ILE A 58 5.86 -8.74 3.12
C ILE A 58 5.17 -10.09 2.98
N LEU A 59 3.95 -10.23 3.51
CA LEU A 59 3.17 -11.46 3.41
C LEU A 59 2.89 -11.87 1.96
N ASN A 60 2.69 -10.91 1.05
CA ASN A 60 2.30 -11.20 -0.34
C ASN A 60 3.48 -11.18 -1.33
N PHE A 61 4.53 -10.40 -1.06
CA PHE A 61 5.61 -10.15 -2.01
C PHE A 61 7.01 -10.39 -1.46
N GLY A 62 7.13 -10.78 -0.19
CA GLY A 62 8.40 -10.97 0.50
C GLY A 62 9.01 -9.68 1.05
N PHE A 63 10.06 -9.85 1.85
CA PHE A 63 10.79 -8.74 2.44
C PHE A 63 11.54 -7.93 1.38
N SER A 64 11.61 -6.61 1.57
CA SER A 64 12.44 -5.72 0.77
C SER A 64 13.06 -4.65 1.65
N ASP A 65 14.38 -4.46 1.54
CA ASP A 65 15.11 -3.40 2.26
C ASP A 65 14.57 -2.00 1.96
N LYS A 66 13.90 -1.84 0.82
CA LYS A 66 13.24 -0.59 0.40
C LYS A 66 12.14 -0.16 1.38
N LEU A 67 11.47 -1.11 2.03
CA LEU A 67 10.37 -0.86 2.98
C LEU A 67 10.84 -0.06 4.20
N ASN A 68 12.14 -0.08 4.53
CA ASN A 68 12.70 0.74 5.60
C ASN A 68 12.44 2.23 5.39
N LYS A 69 12.38 2.71 4.13
CA LYS A 69 12.07 4.11 3.82
C LYS A 69 10.61 4.49 4.10
N ILE A 70 9.72 3.51 4.26
CA ILE A 70 8.31 3.74 4.61
C ILE A 70 8.17 4.02 6.12
N ASN A 71 9.02 3.41 6.95
CA ASN A 71 8.98 3.52 8.42
C ASN A 71 9.56 4.82 9.01
N VAL A 72 10.24 5.66 8.21
CA VAL A 72 10.97 6.85 8.69
C VAL A 72 10.15 8.14 8.48
N GLN A 73 8.82 8.08 8.52
CA GLN A 73 7.94 9.26 8.43
C GLN A 73 6.94 9.33 9.58
#